data_AF-A0A935NI40-F1
#
_entry.id   AF-A0A935NI40-F1
#
_cell.length_a   1.000
_cell.length_b   1.000
_cell.length_c   1.000
_cell.angle_alpha   90.00
_cell.angle_beta   90.00
_cell.angle_gamma   90.00
#
_symmetry.space_group_name_H-M   'P 1'
#
loop_
_entity.id
_entity.type
_entity.pdbx_description
1 polymer ?
#
loop_
_entity_poly.entity_id
_entity_poly.type
_entity_poly.pdbx_seq_one_letter_code
_entity_poly.pdbx_strand_id
1 'polypeptide(L)'
;MYKERWVLHGVLQQHLIELFHSPISRELLIRLDGRDLYHEKVETNKLYQFFVDSELCEIVITKNANGFKYTLNSPEFSTSKLGKANKRKNLLQKFGIGFGFLSILLFIIFFGMRIIKWHHNNELSLAFENNAAENTTTTAVIVKLGPKVMPIDTSYFPEKANNNQNLAVYAYSVNSDMYFGTVELPFNNLLQAYIAPTGWPVDTGSRFKLVYHKDDPTLNWLFLERPDSLESQRYRQLALNSCAKYHANNNNNNVNMQLITNYCHCLVEQILQNNGVNNLKYVYYLGQPNYHADNDFTLFWKKPENKTIDSKCRKLLQLHK
;
A
#
# COMPACT_ATOMS: atom_id res chain seq x y z
N MET A 1 -28.08 38.88 -33.54
CA MET A 1 -27.44 39.86 -32.63
C MET A 1 -26.20 39.20 -32.07
N TYR A 2 -25.02 39.75 -32.33
CA TYR A 2 -23.77 39.22 -31.80
C TYR A 2 -23.59 39.67 -30.36
N LYS A 3 -23.14 38.76 -29.49
CA LYS A 3 -22.91 39.03 -28.08
C LYS A 3 -21.58 38.41 -27.66
N GLU A 4 -20.70 39.24 -27.10
CA GLU A 4 -19.42 38.83 -26.54
C GLU A 4 -19.34 39.24 -25.07
N ARG A 5 -18.67 38.43 -24.26
CA ARG A 5 -18.54 38.66 -22.83
C ARG A 5 -17.11 38.41 -22.40
N TRP A 6 -16.51 39.40 -21.76
CA TRP A 6 -15.21 39.28 -21.13
C TRP A 6 -15.33 39.51 -19.63
N VAL A 7 -14.69 38.65 -18.84
CA VAL A 7 -14.55 38.85 -17.39
C VAL A 7 -13.15 39.36 -17.13
N LEU A 8 -13.06 40.63 -16.75
CA LEU A 8 -11.81 41.27 -16.38
C LEU A 8 -11.63 41.21 -14.86
N HIS A 9 -10.43 40.86 -14.41
CA HIS A 9 -10.10 40.88 -12.99
C HIS A 9 -9.41 42.21 -12.67
N GLY A 10 -10.20 43.19 -12.20
CA GLY A 10 -9.71 44.51 -11.77
C GLY A 10 -8.94 44.47 -10.46
N VAL A 11 -8.51 45.65 -9.99
CA VAL A 11 -7.75 45.83 -8.75
C VAL A 11 -8.62 45.55 -7.52
N LEU A 12 -9.88 45.99 -7.55
CA LEU A 12 -10.81 45.89 -6.41
C LEU A 12 -11.75 44.70 -6.55
N GLN A 13 -12.24 44.42 -7.76
CA GLN A 13 -13.23 43.37 -8.00
C GLN A 13 -13.20 42.81 -9.44
N GLN A 14 -14.06 41.82 -9.69
CA GLN A 14 -14.29 41.31 -11.04
C GLN A 14 -15.25 42.23 -11.77
N HIS A 15 -14.95 42.50 -13.03
CA HIS A 15 -15.75 43.34 -13.90
C HIS A 15 -16.21 42.54 -15.13
N LEU A 16 -17.50 42.63 -15.45
CA LEU A 16 -18.08 42.03 -16.63
C LEU A 16 -18.19 43.08 -17.73
N ILE A 17 -17.47 42.87 -18.83
CA ILE A 17 -17.57 43.66 -20.04
C ILE A 17 -18.46 42.90 -21.02
N GLU A 18 -19.58 43.48 -21.40
CA GLU A 18 -20.48 42.91 -22.42
C GLU A 18 -20.46 43.79 -23.67
N LEU A 19 -20.33 43.16 -24.84
CA LEU A 19 -20.48 43.82 -26.12
C LEU A 19 -21.64 43.18 -26.87
N PHE A 20 -22.55 44.03 -27.33
CA PHE A 20 -23.65 43.65 -28.20
C PHE A 20 -23.51 44.40 -29.52
N HIS A 21 -23.55 43.68 -30.64
CA HIS A 21 -23.56 44.29 -31.95
C HIS A 21 -24.65 43.66 -32.82
N SER A 22 -25.55 44.51 -33.32
CA SER A 22 -26.57 44.10 -34.29
C SER A 22 -26.05 44.28 -35.71
N PRO A 23 -25.84 43.20 -36.49
CA PRO A 23 -25.36 43.33 -37.87
C PRO A 23 -26.38 44.01 -38.80
N ILE A 24 -27.67 44.01 -38.43
CA ILE A 24 -28.77 44.57 -39.23
C ILE A 24 -28.95 46.06 -38.91
N SER A 25 -29.10 46.44 -37.63
CA SER A 25 -29.29 47.84 -37.23
C SER A 25 -27.98 48.62 -37.10
N ARG A 26 -26.83 47.93 -37.17
CA ARG A 26 -25.47 48.45 -36.95
C ARG A 26 -25.24 49.07 -35.57
N GLU A 27 -26.15 48.82 -34.64
CA GLU A 27 -26.07 49.33 -33.27
C GLU A 27 -25.10 48.50 -32.45
N LEU A 28 -24.12 49.18 -31.88
CA LEU A 28 -23.17 48.66 -30.92
C LEU A 28 -23.52 49.18 -29.52
N LEU A 29 -23.53 48.28 -28.55
CA LEU A 29 -23.65 48.59 -27.15
C LEU A 29 -22.51 47.92 -26.37
N ILE A 30 -21.73 48.72 -25.65
CA ILE A 30 -20.68 48.24 -24.73
C ILE A 30 -21.13 48.54 -23.31
N ARG A 31 -21.15 47.50 -22.45
CA ARG A 31 -21.50 47.60 -21.03
C ARG A 31 -20.34 47.19 -20.14
N LEU A 32 -20.19 47.87 -19.03
CA LEU A 32 -19.32 47.49 -17.92
C LEU A 32 -20.17 47.31 -16.66
N ASP A 33 -20.21 46.10 -16.12
CA ASP A 33 -21.02 45.73 -14.95
C ASP A 33 -22.50 46.11 -15.10
N GLY A 34 -23.03 45.94 -16.31
CA GLY A 34 -24.41 46.28 -16.64
C GLY A 34 -24.67 47.77 -16.89
N ARG A 35 -23.68 48.65 -16.75
CA ARG A 35 -23.78 50.08 -17.11
C ARG A 35 -23.33 50.32 -18.54
N ASP A 36 -24.14 51.05 -19.31
CA ASP A 36 -23.84 51.41 -20.69
C ASP A 36 -22.66 52.40 -20.73
N LEU A 37 -21.57 52.02 -21.39
CA LEU A 37 -20.41 52.89 -21.63
C LEU A 37 -20.51 53.57 -23.00
N TYR A 38 -20.88 52.81 -24.01
CA TYR A 38 -21.00 53.29 -25.38
C TYR A 38 -22.25 52.72 -26.03
N HIS A 39 -23.00 53.58 -26.72
CA HIS A 39 -24.14 53.19 -27.54
C HIS A 39 -24.14 54.02 -28.82
N GLU A 40 -23.77 53.39 -29.94
CA GLU A 40 -23.70 54.09 -31.22
C GLU A 40 -23.80 53.14 -32.43
N LYS A 41 -23.94 53.72 -33.62
CA LYS A 41 -23.93 52.97 -34.88
C LYS A 41 -22.51 52.85 -35.44
N VAL A 42 -22.09 51.63 -35.78
CA VAL A 42 -20.73 51.34 -36.25
C VAL A 42 -20.74 50.78 -37.67
N GLU A 43 -20.09 51.47 -38.59
CA GLU A 43 -20.05 51.07 -40.01
C GLU A 43 -18.68 50.60 -40.49
N THR A 44 -17.63 51.01 -39.78
CA THR A 44 -16.21 50.82 -40.11
C THR A 44 -15.43 50.38 -38.86
N ASN A 45 -14.11 50.24 -39.00
CA ASN A 45 -13.23 49.93 -37.88
C ASN A 45 -13.33 51.03 -36.81
N LYS A 46 -13.42 50.63 -35.55
CA LYS A 46 -13.51 51.57 -34.44
C LYS A 46 -12.78 51.06 -33.21
N LEU A 47 -12.17 51.99 -32.49
CA LEU A 47 -11.46 51.76 -31.23
C LEU A 47 -12.26 52.43 -30.11
N TYR A 48 -12.56 51.67 -29.07
CA TYR A 48 -13.18 52.18 -27.84
C TYR A 48 -12.20 52.06 -26.71
N GLN A 49 -12.04 53.13 -25.94
CA GLN A 49 -11.08 53.21 -24.83
C GLN A 49 -11.82 53.62 -23.57
N PHE A 50 -11.77 52.77 -22.54
CA PHE A 50 -12.38 53.06 -21.24
C PHE A 50 -11.49 52.56 -20.12
N PHE A 51 -11.65 53.12 -18.93
CA PHE A 51 -10.88 52.72 -17.77
C PHE A 51 -11.67 51.73 -16.91
N VAL A 52 -11.01 50.67 -16.47
CA VAL A 52 -11.49 49.76 -15.42
C VAL A 52 -10.47 49.78 -14.30
N ASP A 53 -10.86 50.19 -13.10
CA ASP A 53 -9.96 50.30 -11.93
C ASP A 53 -8.63 51.04 -12.22
N SER A 54 -8.72 52.17 -12.94
CA SER A 54 -7.57 52.98 -13.38
C SER A 54 -6.63 52.31 -14.42
N GLU A 55 -7.01 51.16 -14.98
CA GLU A 55 -6.32 50.52 -16.10
C GLU A 55 -7.06 50.80 -17.41
N LEU A 56 -6.34 51.23 -18.45
CA LEU A 56 -6.89 51.49 -19.78
C LEU A 56 -7.21 50.16 -20.47
N CYS A 57 -8.48 49.97 -20.83
CA CYS A 57 -8.96 48.86 -21.63
C CYS A 57 -9.39 49.37 -23.01
N GLU A 58 -9.09 48.57 -24.04
CA GLU A 58 -9.41 48.93 -25.41
C GLU A 58 -10.21 47.82 -26.09
N ILE A 59 -11.33 48.18 -26.72
CA ILE A 59 -12.06 47.27 -27.61
C ILE A 59 -11.81 47.72 -29.04
N VAL A 60 -11.17 46.84 -29.80
CA VAL A 60 -10.90 47.01 -31.23
C VAL A 60 -11.96 46.26 -32.02
N ILE A 61 -12.71 47.00 -32.84
CA ILE A 61 -13.65 46.44 -33.81
C ILE A 61 -13.03 46.54 -35.20
N THR A 62 -12.83 45.41 -35.85
CA THR A 62 -12.27 45.32 -37.21
C THR A 62 -13.30 44.72 -38.15
N LYS A 63 -13.66 45.46 -39.20
CA LYS A 63 -14.52 45.01 -40.30
C LYS A 63 -13.68 44.26 -41.33
N ASN A 64 -13.99 42.98 -41.50
CA ASN A 64 -13.44 42.10 -42.51
C ASN A 64 -14.49 41.83 -43.60
N ALA A 65 -14.10 41.19 -44.71
CA ALA A 65 -15.02 40.81 -45.79
C ALA A 65 -16.21 39.94 -45.32
N ASN A 66 -16.03 39.18 -44.23
CA ASN A 66 -17.01 38.24 -43.69
C ASN A 66 -17.74 38.74 -42.43
N GLY A 67 -17.59 40.03 -42.05
CA GLY A 67 -18.26 40.62 -40.89
C GLY A 67 -17.30 41.36 -39.94
N PHE A 68 -17.70 41.51 -38.69
CA PHE A 68 -16.92 42.25 -37.68
C PHE A 68 -16.21 41.29 -36.72
N LYS A 69 -14.94 41.57 -36.42
CA LYS A 69 -14.15 40.92 -35.37
C LYS A 69 -13.99 41.88 -34.20
N TYR A 70 -14.11 41.36 -32.98
CA TYR A 70 -14.00 42.13 -31.75
C TYR A 70 -12.83 41.59 -30.94
N THR A 71 -11.91 42.47 -30.55
CA THR A 71 -10.76 42.11 -29.73
C THR A 71 -10.71 43.05 -28.55
N LEU A 72 -10.74 42.50 -27.33
CA LEU A 72 -10.47 43.25 -26.11
C LEU A 72 -8.97 43.21 -25.85
N ASN A 73 -8.32 44.35 -26.00
CA ASN A 73 -6.95 44.58 -25.56
C ASN A 73 -7.02 45.20 -24.17
N SER A 74 -6.87 44.37 -23.15
CA SER A 74 -6.54 44.83 -21.81
C SER A 74 -5.03 44.68 -21.60
N PRO A 75 -4.38 45.46 -20.72
CA PRO A 75 -3.05 45.11 -20.25
C PRO A 75 -3.05 43.64 -19.80
N GLU A 76 -2.07 42.86 -20.26
CA GLU A 76 -1.94 41.42 -19.97
C GLU A 76 -1.74 41.16 -18.45
N PHE A 77 -1.56 42.24 -17.66
CA PHE A 77 -1.16 42.21 -16.26
C PHE A 77 -2.00 43.19 -15.41
N SER A 78 -2.90 42.66 -14.57
CA SER A 78 -3.17 43.32 -13.28
C SER A 78 -1.90 43.20 -12.44
N THR A 79 -1.22 44.33 -12.19
CA THR A 79 0.05 44.36 -11.44
C THR A 79 -0.13 44.11 -9.94
N SER A 80 -1.37 43.95 -9.47
CA SER A 80 -1.72 43.82 -8.06
C SER A 80 -1.27 42.50 -7.43
N LYS A 81 -0.81 42.56 -6.17
CA LYS A 81 -0.48 41.37 -5.36
C LYS A 81 -1.70 40.43 -5.20
N LEU A 82 -2.91 40.97 -5.19
CA LEU A 82 -4.16 40.23 -4.99
C LEU A 82 -4.57 39.41 -6.22
N GLY A 83 -4.46 39.97 -7.42
CA GLY A 83 -4.73 39.25 -8.68
C GLY A 83 -3.76 38.07 -8.89
N LYS A 84 -2.48 38.26 -8.54
CA LYS A 84 -1.47 37.18 -8.54
C LYS A 84 -1.79 36.08 -7.53
N ALA A 85 -2.31 36.42 -6.35
CA ALA A 85 -2.68 35.46 -5.31
C ALA A 85 -3.92 34.63 -5.72
N ASN A 86 -4.94 35.26 -6.30
CA ASN A 86 -6.14 34.56 -6.77
C ASN A 86 -5.86 33.66 -7.98
N LYS A 87 -4.92 34.03 -8.86
CA LYS A 87 -4.42 33.16 -9.94
C LYS A 87 -3.77 31.89 -9.40
N ARG A 88 -2.93 31.99 -8.35
CA ARG A 88 -2.33 30.81 -7.70
C ARG A 88 -3.40 29.91 -7.07
N LYS A 89 -4.39 30.47 -6.38
CA LYS A 89 -5.50 29.67 -5.82
C LYS A 89 -6.31 28.94 -6.89
N ASN A 90 -6.63 29.60 -8.01
CA ASN A 90 -7.36 28.97 -9.11
C ASN A 90 -6.54 27.90 -9.85
N LEU A 91 -5.23 28.09 -10.00
CA LEU A 91 -4.34 27.04 -10.54
C LEU A 91 -4.24 25.85 -9.56
N LEU A 92 -4.03 26.11 -8.26
CA LEU A 92 -3.98 25.06 -7.25
C LEU A 92 -5.32 24.30 -7.12
N GLN A 93 -6.47 24.96 -7.27
CA GLN A 93 -7.77 24.26 -7.29
C GLN A 93 -7.94 23.40 -8.54
N LYS A 94 -7.53 23.87 -9.72
CA LYS A 94 -7.57 23.08 -10.96
C LYS A 94 -6.64 21.86 -10.91
N PHE A 95 -5.45 22.00 -10.33
CA PHE A 95 -4.55 20.87 -10.10
C PHE A 95 -5.03 19.94 -8.97
N GLY A 96 -5.62 20.48 -7.90
CA GLY A 96 -6.07 19.72 -6.74
C GLY A 96 -7.26 18.80 -7.02
N ILE A 97 -8.21 19.23 -7.86
CA ILE A 97 -9.38 18.40 -8.22
C ILE A 97 -8.97 17.22 -9.12
N GLY A 98 -8.05 17.44 -10.06
CA GLY A 98 -7.52 16.38 -10.93
C GLY A 98 -6.66 15.36 -10.18
N PHE A 99 -5.76 15.81 -9.31
CA PHE A 99 -4.91 14.92 -8.51
C PHE A 99 -5.70 14.18 -7.41
N GLY A 100 -6.72 14.82 -6.83
CA GLY A 100 -7.57 14.20 -5.80
C GLY A 100 -8.31 12.98 -6.34
N PHE A 101 -8.92 13.09 -7.52
CA PHE A 101 -9.65 11.97 -8.12
C PHE A 101 -8.71 10.82 -8.52
N LEU A 102 -7.56 11.14 -9.13
CA LEU A 102 -6.57 10.13 -9.53
C LEU A 102 -5.97 9.41 -8.31
N SER A 103 -5.69 10.14 -7.23
CA SER A 103 -5.18 9.59 -5.97
C SER A 103 -6.17 8.61 -5.34
N ILE A 104 -7.45 8.98 -5.26
CA ILE A 104 -8.51 8.10 -4.72
C ILE A 104 -8.66 6.84 -5.58
N LEU A 105 -8.63 6.98 -6.91
CA LEU A 105 -8.78 5.86 -7.83
C LEU A 105 -7.59 4.88 -7.72
N LEU A 106 -6.36 5.38 -7.63
CA LEU A 106 -5.17 4.58 -7.36
C LEU A 106 -5.22 3.89 -5.99
N PHE A 107 -5.72 4.58 -4.97
CA PHE A 107 -5.88 4.01 -3.63
C PHE A 107 -6.88 2.86 -3.61
N ILE A 108 -8.03 3.01 -4.29
CA ILE A 108 -9.05 1.96 -4.41
C ILE A 108 -8.50 0.75 -5.18
N ILE A 109 -7.76 0.96 -6.27
CA ILE A 109 -7.15 -0.15 -7.03
C ILE A 109 -6.11 -0.88 -6.18
N PHE A 110 -5.21 -0.13 -5.52
CA PHE A 110 -4.12 -0.73 -4.75
C PHE A 110 -4.62 -1.50 -3.51
N PHE A 111 -5.55 -0.92 -2.74
CA PHE A 111 -6.13 -1.60 -1.57
C PHE A 111 -7.19 -2.64 -1.96
N GLY A 112 -7.99 -2.39 -3.00
CA GLY A 112 -8.99 -3.32 -3.50
C GLY A 112 -8.38 -4.64 -3.96
N MET A 113 -7.29 -4.61 -4.73
CA MET A 113 -6.58 -5.83 -5.13
C MET A 113 -6.00 -6.61 -3.94
N ARG A 114 -5.53 -5.92 -2.90
CA ARG A 114 -5.03 -6.55 -1.67
C ARG A 114 -6.16 -7.25 -0.91
N ILE A 115 -7.32 -6.60 -0.78
CA ILE A 115 -8.51 -7.16 -0.12
C ILE A 115 -9.05 -8.36 -0.90
N ILE A 116 -9.14 -8.28 -2.23
CA ILE A 116 -9.62 -9.38 -3.07
C ILE A 116 -8.69 -10.60 -2.97
N LYS A 117 -7.36 -10.40 -3.03
CA LYS A 117 -6.38 -11.49 -2.88
C LYS A 117 -6.46 -12.14 -1.50
N TRP A 118 -6.72 -11.34 -0.45
CA TRP A 118 -6.91 -11.83 0.91
C TRP A 118 -8.21 -12.64 1.06
N HIS A 119 -9.33 -12.16 0.50
CA HIS A 119 -10.60 -12.87 0.51
C HIS A 119 -10.54 -14.19 -0.27
N HIS A 120 -9.95 -14.21 -1.47
CA HIS A 120 -9.92 -15.43 -2.29
C HIS A 120 -9.13 -16.57 -1.62
N ASN A 121 -8.00 -16.25 -0.98
CA ASN A 121 -7.21 -17.25 -0.25
C ASN A 121 -7.91 -17.72 1.05
N ASN A 122 -8.66 -16.83 1.71
CA ASN A 122 -9.41 -17.17 2.92
C ASN A 122 -10.68 -17.97 2.61
N GLU A 123 -11.39 -17.67 1.52
CA GLU A 123 -12.60 -18.40 1.15
C GLU A 123 -12.29 -19.84 0.74
N LEU A 124 -11.19 -20.09 0.00
CA LEU A 124 -10.81 -21.46 -0.36
C LEU A 124 -10.40 -22.28 0.87
N SER A 125 -9.65 -21.68 1.80
CA SER A 125 -9.23 -22.36 3.04
C SER A 125 -10.41 -22.58 4.00
N LEU A 126 -11.34 -21.64 4.11
CA LEU A 126 -12.57 -21.79 4.89
C LEU A 126 -13.54 -22.80 4.25
N ALA A 127 -13.64 -22.86 2.92
CA ALA A 127 -14.44 -23.86 2.22
C ALA A 127 -13.88 -25.28 2.44
N PHE A 128 -12.56 -25.45 2.43
CA PHE A 128 -11.92 -26.72 2.78
C PHE A 128 -12.10 -27.08 4.27
N GLU A 129 -12.06 -26.11 5.18
CA GLU A 129 -12.21 -26.37 6.62
C GLU A 129 -13.67 -26.66 7.02
N ASN A 130 -14.66 -26.06 6.37
CA ASN A 130 -16.07 -26.21 6.69
C ASN A 130 -16.70 -27.51 6.14
N ASN A 131 -16.09 -28.15 5.14
CA ASN A 131 -16.54 -29.44 4.59
C ASN A 131 -15.88 -30.63 5.32
N ALA A 132 -15.97 -30.65 6.66
CA ALA A 132 -15.32 -31.66 7.50
C ALA A 132 -15.79 -33.11 7.26
N ALA A 133 -16.94 -33.31 6.60
CA ALA A 133 -17.43 -34.63 6.21
C ALA A 133 -16.66 -35.24 5.02
N GLU A 134 -16.13 -34.38 4.14
CA GLU A 134 -15.47 -34.75 2.89
C GLU A 134 -13.94 -34.57 2.98
N ASN A 135 -13.47 -33.81 3.96
CA ASN A 135 -12.06 -33.43 4.07
C ASN A 135 -11.38 -34.05 5.29
N THR A 136 -10.13 -34.51 5.11
CA THR A 136 -9.31 -35.14 6.16
C THR A 136 -8.04 -34.32 6.41
N THR A 137 -7.52 -34.35 7.64
CA THR A 137 -6.27 -33.67 7.99
C THR A 137 -5.09 -34.63 8.10
N THR A 138 -3.93 -34.19 7.62
CA THR A 138 -2.65 -34.88 7.80
C THR A 138 -1.54 -33.84 8.01
N THR A 139 -0.30 -34.31 8.13
CA THR A 139 0.89 -33.46 8.16
C THR A 139 1.61 -33.56 6.83
N ALA A 140 1.91 -32.42 6.23
CA ALA A 140 2.80 -32.33 5.10
C ALA A 140 4.18 -31.84 5.53
N VAL A 141 5.20 -32.29 4.81
CA VAL A 141 6.59 -31.95 5.03
C VAL A 141 7.13 -31.22 3.81
N ILE A 142 7.79 -30.09 4.01
CA ILE A 142 8.53 -29.40 2.95
C ILE A 142 9.71 -30.28 2.54
N VAL A 143 9.68 -30.81 1.32
CA VAL A 143 10.75 -31.66 0.78
C VAL A 143 11.75 -30.89 -0.07
N LYS A 144 11.36 -29.71 -0.56
CA LYS A 144 12.25 -28.87 -1.36
C LYS A 144 11.91 -27.38 -1.26
N LEU A 145 12.97 -26.56 -1.20
CA LEU A 145 12.96 -25.11 -1.32
C LEU A 145 13.90 -24.68 -2.46
N GLY A 146 13.58 -23.59 -3.16
CA GLY A 146 14.54 -22.94 -4.08
C GLY A 146 13.96 -22.48 -5.41
N PRO A 147 14.63 -21.54 -6.09
CA PRO A 147 14.37 -21.26 -7.50
C PRO A 147 14.72 -22.52 -8.30
N LYS A 148 13.82 -22.91 -9.21
CA LYS A 148 13.85 -24.15 -10.00
C LYS A 148 15.24 -24.47 -10.57
N VAL A 149 16.04 -25.26 -9.85
CA VAL A 149 17.10 -26.11 -10.41
C VAL A 149 16.76 -27.54 -10.00
N MET A 150 16.25 -28.30 -10.96
CA MET A 150 16.11 -29.74 -10.92
C MET A 150 16.61 -30.27 -12.26
N PRO A 151 17.55 -31.23 -12.28
CA PRO A 151 17.38 -32.45 -13.03
C PRO A 151 16.69 -33.44 -12.09
N ILE A 152 15.38 -33.35 -11.96
CA ILE A 152 14.55 -34.40 -11.37
C ILE A 152 13.59 -34.81 -12.48
N ASP A 153 13.48 -36.13 -12.63
CA ASP A 153 12.59 -36.81 -13.55
C ASP A 153 11.18 -36.20 -13.48
N THR A 154 10.79 -35.52 -14.56
CA THR A 154 9.58 -34.72 -14.67
C THR A 154 8.32 -35.56 -14.88
N SER A 155 8.42 -36.89 -14.81
CA SER A 155 7.29 -37.82 -14.96
C SER A 155 6.20 -37.66 -13.89
N TYR A 156 6.51 -37.05 -12.73
CA TYR A 156 5.58 -36.92 -11.60
C TYR A 156 4.99 -35.52 -11.36
N PHE A 157 5.35 -34.50 -12.16
CA PHE A 157 4.91 -33.11 -11.92
C PHE A 157 4.20 -32.53 -13.13
N PRO A 158 2.87 -32.75 -13.31
CA PRO A 158 2.13 -32.16 -14.41
C PRO A 158 1.90 -30.66 -14.17
N GLU A 159 2.45 -29.85 -15.08
CA GLU A 159 1.74 -28.75 -15.75
C GLU A 159 1.42 -27.42 -15.03
N LYS A 160 1.94 -27.12 -13.83
CA LYS A 160 1.81 -25.77 -13.22
C LYS A 160 3.13 -25.01 -12.98
N ALA A 161 4.22 -25.42 -13.62
CA ALA A 161 5.54 -24.83 -13.42
C ALA A 161 5.84 -23.64 -14.37
N ASN A 162 4.93 -22.65 -14.46
CA ASN A 162 5.20 -21.41 -15.16
C ASN A 162 5.86 -20.37 -14.22
N ASN A 163 7.18 -20.20 -14.37
CA ASN A 163 7.99 -19.02 -14.05
C ASN A 163 8.09 -18.41 -12.63
N ASN A 164 7.57 -19.02 -11.56
CA ASN A 164 7.71 -18.42 -10.21
C ASN A 164 8.95 -18.94 -9.46
N GLN A 165 9.87 -18.02 -9.12
CA GLN A 165 11.20 -18.27 -8.53
C GLN A 165 11.19 -18.67 -7.03
N ASN A 166 10.01 -18.85 -6.43
CA ASN A 166 9.80 -18.98 -4.99
C ASN A 166 8.85 -20.14 -4.64
N LEU A 167 9.02 -21.29 -5.31
CA LEU A 167 8.18 -22.47 -5.12
C LEU A 167 8.81 -23.43 -4.11
N ALA A 168 8.00 -23.88 -3.15
CA ALA A 168 8.31 -24.97 -2.25
C ALA A 168 7.47 -26.20 -2.61
N VAL A 169 8.09 -27.38 -2.54
CA VAL A 169 7.39 -28.66 -2.74
C VAL A 169 7.17 -29.28 -1.38
N TYR A 170 5.94 -29.70 -1.12
CA TYR A 170 5.58 -30.47 0.07
C TYR A 170 5.13 -31.88 -0.32
N ALA A 171 5.32 -32.81 0.61
CA ALA A 171 4.89 -34.19 0.49
C ALA A 171 4.07 -34.60 1.72
N TYR A 172 3.09 -35.47 1.52
CA TYR A 172 2.27 -36.05 2.59
C TYR A 172 1.86 -37.47 2.19
N SER A 173 1.49 -38.28 3.18
CA SER A 173 1.03 -39.65 2.94
C SER A 173 -0.43 -39.82 3.31
N VAL A 174 -1.14 -40.58 2.48
CA VAL A 174 -2.52 -41.04 2.69
C VAL A 174 -2.56 -42.53 2.36
N ASN A 175 -2.98 -43.36 3.31
CA ASN A 175 -3.08 -44.83 3.13
C ASN A 175 -1.82 -45.49 2.53
N SER A 176 -0.63 -45.06 2.95
CA SER A 176 0.69 -45.50 2.45
C SER A 176 1.11 -45.00 1.07
N ASP A 177 0.23 -44.32 0.33
CA ASP A 177 0.59 -43.61 -0.90
C ASP A 177 1.16 -42.22 -0.57
N MET A 178 2.09 -41.77 -1.40
CA MET A 178 2.75 -40.47 -1.28
C MET A 178 2.18 -39.48 -2.29
N TYR A 179 1.78 -38.31 -1.80
CA TYR A 179 1.24 -37.23 -2.58
C TYR A 179 2.13 -35.99 -2.44
N PHE A 180 2.11 -35.15 -3.48
CA PHE A 180 2.93 -33.96 -3.56
C PHE A 180 2.11 -32.75 -3.97
N GLY A 181 2.52 -31.59 -3.51
CA GLY A 181 1.99 -30.33 -3.99
C GLY A 181 3.01 -29.21 -3.89
N THR A 182 2.62 -28.05 -4.39
CA THR A 182 3.48 -26.87 -4.43
C THR A 182 2.83 -25.69 -3.75
N VAL A 183 3.63 -24.88 -3.06
CA VAL A 183 3.20 -23.62 -2.44
C VAL A 183 4.22 -22.53 -2.72
N GLU A 184 3.77 -21.29 -2.85
CA GLU A 184 4.67 -20.14 -2.96
C GLU A 184 5.14 -19.69 -1.57
N LEU A 185 6.45 -19.54 -1.39
CA LEU A 185 7.05 -19.02 -0.16
C LEU A 185 7.92 -17.80 -0.47
N PRO A 186 7.63 -16.62 0.09
CA PRO A 186 8.49 -15.47 -0.09
C PRO A 186 9.87 -15.70 0.55
N PHE A 187 10.92 -15.28 -0.15
CA PHE A 187 12.28 -15.25 0.39
C PHE A 187 12.55 -13.92 1.09
N ASN A 188 12.97 -13.97 2.35
CA ASN A 188 13.34 -12.80 3.12
C ASN A 188 14.84 -12.54 3.04
N ASN A 189 15.23 -11.46 2.36
CA ASN A 189 16.64 -11.09 2.18
C ASN A 189 17.36 -10.69 3.48
N LEU A 190 16.63 -10.24 4.52
CA LEU A 190 17.25 -9.87 5.80
C LEU A 190 17.58 -11.11 6.63
N LEU A 191 16.73 -12.13 6.57
CA LEU A 191 16.90 -13.40 7.27
C LEU A 191 17.65 -14.45 6.46
N GLN A 192 17.84 -14.21 5.15
CA GLN A 192 18.39 -15.18 4.19
C GLN A 192 17.65 -16.53 4.24
N ALA A 193 16.32 -16.47 4.38
CA ALA A 193 15.47 -17.64 4.58
C ALA A 193 14.11 -17.47 3.88
N TYR A 194 13.52 -18.58 3.46
CA TYR A 194 12.11 -18.62 3.08
C TYR A 194 11.26 -18.43 4.33
N ILE A 195 10.19 -17.64 4.24
CA ILE A 195 9.33 -17.35 5.39
C ILE A 195 7.89 -17.80 5.15
N ALA A 196 7.29 -18.40 6.17
CA ALA A 196 5.85 -18.65 6.23
C ALA A 196 5.09 -17.32 6.33
N PRO A 197 3.78 -17.27 6.03
CA PRO A 197 2.95 -16.09 6.24
C PRO A 197 2.96 -15.58 7.69
N THR A 198 3.24 -16.49 8.64
CA THR A 198 3.43 -16.15 10.06
C THR A 198 4.75 -15.44 10.33
N GLY A 199 5.71 -15.44 9.40
CA GLY A 199 7.04 -14.85 9.54
C GLY A 199 8.12 -15.82 10.03
N TRP A 200 7.76 -17.06 10.36
CA TRP A 200 8.76 -18.06 10.71
C TRP A 200 9.59 -18.52 9.51
N PRO A 201 10.88 -18.85 9.69
CA PRO A 201 11.67 -19.44 8.62
C PRO A 201 11.15 -20.84 8.31
N VAL A 202 11.10 -21.17 7.03
CA VAL A 202 10.71 -22.48 6.51
C VAL A 202 11.95 -23.13 5.92
N ASP A 203 12.22 -24.34 6.36
CA ASP A 203 13.37 -25.14 5.92
C ASP A 203 12.89 -26.45 5.28
N THR A 204 13.78 -27.13 4.56
CA THR A 204 13.52 -28.52 4.18
C THR A 204 13.34 -29.35 5.44
N GLY A 205 12.27 -30.14 5.49
CA GLY A 205 11.84 -30.87 6.68
C GLY A 205 10.80 -30.13 7.52
N SER A 206 10.50 -28.85 7.25
CA SER A 206 9.45 -28.12 7.96
C SER A 206 8.09 -28.77 7.79
N ARG A 207 7.29 -28.82 8.86
CA ARG A 207 6.06 -29.61 8.93
C ARG A 207 4.84 -28.75 9.24
N PHE A 208 3.81 -28.88 8.43
CA PHE A 208 2.59 -28.09 8.56
C PHE A 208 1.35 -28.94 8.41
N LYS A 209 0.26 -28.49 9.02
CA LYS A 209 -1.06 -29.11 8.84
C LYS A 209 -1.51 -28.98 7.39
N LEU A 210 -1.99 -30.08 6.83
CA LEU A 210 -2.57 -30.14 5.49
C LEU A 210 -3.98 -30.72 5.58
N VAL A 211 -4.89 -30.19 4.76
CA VAL A 211 -6.22 -30.74 4.54
C VAL A 211 -6.29 -31.25 3.10
N TYR A 212 -6.92 -32.40 2.89
CA TYR A 212 -7.15 -32.97 1.56
C TYR A 212 -8.57 -33.54 1.45
N HIS A 213 -9.08 -33.64 0.22
CA HIS A 213 -10.37 -34.27 -0.07
C HIS A 213 -10.26 -35.79 0.05
N LYS A 214 -11.19 -36.42 0.77
CA LYS A 214 -11.14 -37.85 1.12
C LYS A 214 -11.13 -38.77 -0.10
N ASP A 215 -11.92 -38.43 -1.12
CA ASP A 215 -12.07 -39.25 -2.33
C ASP A 215 -11.01 -38.92 -3.40
N ASP A 216 -10.36 -37.75 -3.31
CA ASP A 216 -9.31 -37.33 -4.22
C ASP A 216 -8.21 -36.58 -3.44
N PRO A 217 -7.21 -37.32 -2.91
CA PRO A 217 -6.17 -36.70 -2.11
C PRO A 217 -5.30 -35.71 -2.87
N THR A 218 -5.37 -35.63 -4.22
CA THR A 218 -4.65 -34.62 -5.00
C THR A 218 -5.25 -33.22 -4.80
N LEU A 219 -6.52 -33.12 -4.42
CA LEU A 219 -7.17 -31.87 -4.01
C LEU A 219 -6.83 -31.58 -2.54
N ASN A 220 -5.89 -30.66 -2.34
CA ASN A 220 -5.32 -30.42 -1.02
C ASN A 220 -4.95 -28.95 -0.78
N TRP A 221 -4.79 -28.61 0.50
CA TRP A 221 -4.45 -27.27 0.99
C TRP A 221 -3.49 -27.34 2.18
N LEU A 222 -2.34 -26.66 2.05
CA LEU A 222 -1.31 -26.56 3.09
C LEU A 222 -1.52 -25.31 3.95
N PHE A 223 -1.63 -25.47 5.27
CA PHE A 223 -1.75 -24.36 6.22
C PHE A 223 -0.40 -24.00 6.82
N LEU A 224 0.32 -23.08 6.17
CA LEU A 224 1.63 -22.59 6.62
C LEU A 224 1.58 -21.83 7.97
N GLU A 225 0.39 -21.46 8.42
CA GLU A 225 0.16 -20.80 9.72
C GLU A 225 -0.01 -21.78 10.88
N ARG A 226 -0.13 -23.08 10.56
CA ARG A 226 -0.43 -24.16 11.51
C ARG A 226 0.70 -25.21 11.47
N PRO A 227 1.87 -24.90 12.06
CA PRO A 227 2.93 -25.88 12.21
C PRO A 227 2.44 -27.09 13.02
N ASP A 228 2.98 -28.27 12.74
CA ASP A 228 2.73 -29.44 13.60
C ASP A 228 3.46 -29.31 14.95
N SER A 229 3.31 -30.30 15.83
CA SER A 229 3.94 -30.26 17.16
C SER A 229 5.47 -30.26 17.10
N LEU A 230 6.06 -30.97 16.14
CA LEU A 230 7.52 -31.04 15.96
C LEU A 230 8.06 -29.71 15.42
N GLU A 231 7.38 -29.12 14.44
CA GLU A 231 7.75 -27.83 13.89
C GLU A 231 7.56 -26.71 14.93
N SER A 232 6.50 -26.80 15.74
CA SER A 232 6.29 -25.88 16.87
C SER A 232 7.42 -25.97 17.91
N GLN A 233 7.90 -27.18 18.19
CA GLN A 233 9.06 -27.39 19.07
C GLN A 233 10.35 -26.85 18.46
N ARG A 234 10.54 -27.02 17.13
CA ARG A 234 11.66 -26.43 16.40
C ARG A 234 11.66 -24.91 16.52
N TYR A 235 10.51 -24.28 16.31
CA TYR A 235 10.33 -22.83 16.47
C TYR A 235 10.63 -22.34 17.88
N ARG A 236 10.18 -23.08 18.92
CA ARG A 236 10.55 -22.81 20.31
C ARG A 236 12.07 -22.84 20.50
N GLN A 237 12.75 -23.86 19.98
CA GLN A 237 14.20 -23.98 20.10
C GLN A 237 14.95 -22.86 19.36
N LEU A 238 14.49 -22.48 18.17
CA LEU A 238 15.04 -21.36 17.42
C LEU A 238 14.91 -20.03 18.19
N ALA A 239 13.76 -19.78 18.83
CA ALA A 239 13.57 -18.61 19.66
C ALA A 239 14.52 -18.57 20.87
N LEU A 240 14.67 -19.70 21.58
CA LEU A 240 15.60 -19.83 22.71
C LEU A 240 17.05 -19.56 22.28
N ASN A 241 17.49 -20.20 21.19
CA ASN A 241 18.85 -20.06 20.67
C ASN A 241 19.14 -18.61 20.23
N SER A 242 18.21 -17.97 19.52
CA SER A 242 18.33 -16.57 19.11
C SER A 242 18.39 -15.60 20.29
N CYS A 243 17.55 -15.80 21.31
CA CYS A 243 17.57 -14.98 22.52
C CYS A 243 18.90 -15.10 23.26
N ALA A 244 19.40 -16.34 23.45
CA ALA A 244 20.68 -16.58 24.11
C ALA A 244 21.83 -15.93 23.32
N LYS A 245 21.85 -16.08 21.99
CA LYS A 245 22.84 -15.47 21.10
C LYS A 245 22.84 -13.94 21.19
N TYR A 246 21.66 -13.32 21.18
CA TYR A 246 21.52 -11.86 21.30
C TYR A 246 22.15 -11.35 22.60
N HIS A 247 21.86 -12.00 23.73
CA HIS A 247 22.41 -11.60 25.02
C HIS A 247 23.88 -11.96 25.18
N ALA A 248 24.35 -13.07 24.62
CA ALA A 248 25.76 -13.42 24.61
C ALA A 248 26.61 -12.38 23.85
N ASN A 249 26.11 -11.88 22.71
CA ASN A 249 26.83 -10.91 21.90
C ASN A 249 26.79 -9.48 22.47
N ASN A 250 25.74 -9.13 23.22
CA ASN A 250 25.57 -7.77 23.76
C ASN A 250 26.02 -7.61 25.21
N ASN A 251 26.33 -8.69 25.92
CA ASN A 251 26.83 -8.62 27.29
C ASN A 251 28.36 -8.53 27.31
N ASN A 252 28.88 -7.41 27.83
CA ASN A 252 30.29 -7.26 28.19
C ASN A 252 30.63 -8.19 29.38
N ASN A 253 30.98 -9.45 29.09
CA ASN A 253 31.66 -10.47 29.92
C ASN A 253 31.17 -10.77 31.36
N ASN A 254 30.15 -10.11 31.90
CA ASN A 254 29.82 -10.16 33.34
C ASN A 254 28.45 -10.77 33.68
N VAL A 255 27.71 -11.31 32.70
CA VAL A 255 26.40 -11.93 32.95
C VAL A 255 26.52 -13.45 32.88
N ASN A 256 26.14 -14.13 33.96
CA ASN A 256 26.14 -15.59 34.05
C ASN A 256 25.23 -16.19 32.95
N MET A 257 25.78 -17.11 32.15
CA MET A 257 25.08 -17.78 31.05
C MET A 257 23.81 -18.53 31.52
N GLN A 258 23.81 -19.03 32.76
CA GLN A 258 22.63 -19.66 33.37
C GLN A 258 21.49 -18.66 33.57
N LEU A 259 21.81 -17.41 33.94
CA LEU A 259 20.80 -16.35 34.09
C LEU A 259 20.19 -15.96 32.76
N ILE A 260 21.01 -15.85 31.71
CA ILE A 260 20.55 -15.60 30.34
C ILE A 260 19.63 -16.72 29.88
N THR A 261 20.00 -17.97 30.15
CA THR A 261 19.21 -19.16 29.81
C THR A 261 17.87 -19.13 30.52
N ASN A 262 17.84 -18.87 31.84
CA ASN A 262 16.62 -18.77 32.62
C ASN A 262 15.71 -17.63 32.13
N TYR A 263 16.29 -16.48 31.79
CA TYR A 263 15.57 -15.35 31.21
C TYR A 263 14.95 -15.71 29.85
N CYS A 264 15.72 -16.29 28.93
CA CYS A 264 15.22 -16.67 27.61
C CYS A 264 14.13 -17.74 27.69
N HIS A 265 14.27 -18.72 28.59
CA HIS A 265 13.22 -19.69 28.88
C HIS A 265 11.95 -19.00 29.39
N CYS A 266 12.07 -18.12 30.40
CA CYS A 266 10.91 -17.36 30.90
C CYS A 266 10.21 -16.60 29.77
N LEU A 267 10.98 -15.89 28.94
CA LEU A 267 10.44 -15.07 27.87
C LEU A 267 9.69 -15.91 26.82
N VAL A 268 10.30 -17.02 26.39
CA VAL A 268 9.71 -17.94 25.42
C VAL A 268 8.46 -18.60 25.98
N GLU A 269 8.48 -19.13 27.20
CA GLU A 269 7.29 -19.78 27.78
C GLU A 269 6.14 -18.80 27.96
N GLN A 270 6.40 -17.59 28.44
CA GLN A 270 5.35 -16.58 28.63
C GLN A 270 4.73 -16.13 27.31
N ILE A 271 5.54 -15.92 26.25
CA ILE A 271 5.00 -15.56 24.93
C ILE A 271 4.26 -16.74 24.30
N LEU A 272 4.76 -17.97 24.45
CA LEU A 272 4.09 -19.16 23.95
C LEU A 272 2.71 -19.34 24.59
N GLN A 273 2.62 -19.17 25.91
CA GLN A 273 1.37 -19.31 26.67
C GLN A 273 0.36 -18.19 26.35
N ASN A 274 0.82 -16.93 26.28
CA ASN A 274 -0.08 -15.78 26.14
C ASN A 274 -0.41 -15.43 24.69
N ASN A 275 0.48 -15.76 23.74
CA ASN A 275 0.39 -15.30 22.36
C ASN A 275 0.53 -16.43 21.33
N GLY A 276 0.85 -17.65 21.75
CA GLY A 276 0.99 -18.81 20.86
C GLY A 276 2.29 -18.83 20.05
N VAL A 277 2.50 -19.94 19.35
CA VAL A 277 3.77 -20.23 18.63
C VAL A 277 4.11 -19.18 17.57
N ASN A 278 3.11 -18.57 16.91
CA ASN A 278 3.35 -17.59 15.86
C ASN A 278 3.98 -16.29 16.37
N ASN A 279 3.82 -15.97 17.66
CA ASN A 279 4.39 -14.76 18.25
C ASN A 279 5.81 -14.95 18.81
N LEU A 280 6.28 -16.20 18.96
CA LEU A 280 7.66 -16.49 19.33
C LEU A 280 8.68 -16.04 18.27
N LYS A 281 8.25 -15.80 17.01
CA LYS A 281 9.10 -15.24 15.96
C LYS A 281 9.79 -13.94 16.38
N TYR A 282 9.14 -13.12 17.20
CA TYR A 282 9.69 -11.84 17.66
C TYR A 282 10.83 -12.04 18.65
N VAL A 283 10.86 -13.16 19.38
CA VAL A 283 12.02 -13.57 20.18
C VAL A 283 13.12 -14.10 19.27
N TYR A 284 12.76 -14.89 18.25
CA TYR A 284 13.72 -15.37 17.25
C TYR A 284 14.44 -14.21 16.52
N TYR A 285 13.72 -13.13 16.21
CA TYR A 285 14.27 -11.93 15.58
C TYR A 285 15.21 -11.13 16.46
N LEU A 286 15.21 -11.32 17.80
CA LEU A 286 16.23 -10.69 18.66
C LEU A 286 17.65 -11.07 18.23
N GLY A 287 17.85 -12.32 17.81
CA GLY A 287 19.16 -12.79 17.35
C GLY A 287 19.56 -12.34 15.95
N GLN A 288 18.71 -11.54 15.27
CA GLN A 288 18.87 -11.19 13.86
C GLN A 288 19.21 -9.69 13.72
N PRO A 289 20.47 -9.33 13.43
CA PRO A 289 20.97 -7.95 13.56
C PRO A 289 20.22 -6.94 12.69
N ASN A 290 19.68 -7.37 11.55
CA ASN A 290 19.00 -6.49 10.59
C ASN A 290 17.49 -6.33 10.84
N TYR A 291 16.90 -7.02 11.82
CA TYR A 291 15.44 -7.07 12.01
C TYR A 291 14.93 -6.08 13.06
N HIS A 292 15.81 -5.46 13.86
CA HIS A 292 15.40 -4.51 14.90
C HIS A 292 14.80 -3.20 14.36
N ALA A 293 14.98 -2.91 13.07
CA ALA A 293 14.39 -1.76 12.38
C ALA A 293 12.99 -2.04 11.80
N ASP A 294 12.50 -3.28 11.90
CA ASP A 294 11.18 -3.65 11.40
C ASP A 294 10.07 -3.09 12.29
N ASN A 295 9.03 -2.53 11.65
CA ASN A 295 7.92 -1.88 12.35
C ASN A 295 7.10 -2.88 13.15
N ASP A 296 6.86 -4.10 12.65
CA ASP A 296 6.06 -5.11 13.34
C ASP A 296 6.79 -5.65 14.56
N PHE A 297 8.11 -5.85 14.44
CA PHE A 297 8.97 -6.18 15.58
C PHE A 297 8.89 -5.11 16.68
N THR A 298 9.03 -3.84 16.29
CA THR A 298 9.00 -2.72 17.24
C THR A 298 7.63 -2.57 17.91
N LEU A 299 6.55 -2.72 17.13
CA LEU A 299 5.17 -2.65 17.64
C LEU A 299 4.88 -3.79 18.61
N PHE A 300 5.34 -5.01 18.33
CA PHE A 300 5.17 -6.15 19.23
C PHE A 300 5.75 -5.85 20.63
N TRP A 301 7.00 -5.42 20.71
CA TRP A 301 7.65 -5.12 21.99
C TRP A 301 7.13 -3.86 22.68
N LYS A 302 6.44 -2.96 21.96
CA LYS A 302 5.81 -1.78 22.55
C LYS A 302 4.50 -2.07 23.28
N LYS A 303 3.83 -3.20 22.99
CA LYS A 303 2.56 -3.57 23.64
C LYS A 303 2.73 -3.68 25.16
N PRO A 304 1.78 -3.14 25.97
CA PRO A 304 1.88 -3.17 27.43
C PRO A 304 2.09 -4.58 28.00
N GLU A 305 1.34 -5.56 27.49
CA GLU A 305 1.43 -6.97 27.89
C GLU A 305 2.85 -7.53 27.69
N ASN A 306 3.44 -7.30 26.52
CA ASN A 306 4.78 -7.78 26.18
C ASN A 306 5.87 -7.06 26.99
N LYS A 307 5.69 -5.76 27.28
CA LYS A 307 6.56 -5.03 28.22
C LYS A 307 6.49 -5.61 29.63
N THR A 308 5.29 -5.98 30.09
CA THR A 308 5.10 -6.62 31.39
C THR A 308 5.76 -7.99 31.45
N ILE A 309 5.63 -8.81 30.40
CA ILE A 309 6.32 -10.11 30.28
C ILE A 309 7.84 -9.92 30.36
N ASP A 310 8.38 -9.04 29.51
CA ASP A 310 9.81 -8.72 29.47
C ASP A 310 10.32 -8.26 30.84
N SER A 311 9.63 -7.30 31.47
CA SER A 311 9.96 -6.81 32.82
C SER A 311 9.96 -7.90 33.88
N LYS A 312 8.94 -8.78 33.88
CA LYS A 312 8.86 -9.92 34.82
C LYS A 312 10.03 -10.88 34.63
N CYS A 313 10.35 -11.26 33.38
CA CYS A 313 11.46 -12.16 33.10
C CYS A 313 12.82 -11.52 33.39
N ARG A 314 13.00 -10.22 33.14
CA ARG A 314 14.24 -9.49 33.46
C ARG A 314 14.59 -9.51 34.94
N LYS A 315 13.62 -9.67 35.85
CA LYS A 315 13.91 -9.88 37.29
C LYS A 315 14.83 -11.09 37.50
N LEU A 316 14.71 -12.14 36.68
CA LEU A 316 15.60 -13.30 36.73
C LEU A 316 17.06 -12.95 36.45
N LEU A 317 17.34 -11.92 35.65
CA LEU A 317 18.69 -11.41 35.41
C LEU A 317 19.25 -10.61 36.59
N GLN A 318 18.38 -10.13 37.49
CA GLN A 318 18.74 -9.28 38.63
C GLN A 318 18.82 -10.05 39.96
N LEU A 319 18.22 -11.24 40.05
CA LEU A 319 18.14 -12.03 41.29
C LEU A 319 19.49 -12.58 41.82
N HIS A 320 20.59 -12.42 41.08
CA HIS A 320 21.92 -12.92 41.47
C HIS A 320 23.05 -11.88 41.27
N LYS A 321 22.73 -10.59 41.37
CA LYS A 321 23.76 -9.55 41.53
C LYS A 321 24.23 -9.43 42.97
#